data_AF-A0A233RK89-F1
#
_entry.id   AF-A0A233RK89-F1
#
_cell.length_a   1.000
_cell.length_b   1.000
_cell.length_c   1.000
_cell.angle_alpha   90.00
_cell.angle_beta   90.00
_cell.angle_gamma   90.00
#
_symmetry.space_group_name_H-M   'P 1'
#
loop_
_entity.id
_entity.type
_entity.pdbx_description
1 polymer ?
#
loop_
_entity_poly.entity_id
_entity_poly.type
_entity_poly.pdbx_seq_one_letter_code
_entity_poly.pdbx_strand_id
1 'polypeptide(L)'
;MNEHEYRELVIALGRILDHYGVDYRQSTPSYDYNTLYDHQCRIILQEVALTWQQHYGYRPSALPLHKALFAAEHQRRFSPPWYRRWWHWLCRRRHDRS
;
A
#
# COMPACT_ATOMS: atom_id res chain seq x y z
N MET A 1 -10.27 13.08 12.10
CA MET A 1 -9.24 12.83 11.08
C MET A 1 -9.38 13.89 10.01
N ASN A 2 -8.36 14.71 9.86
CA ASN A 2 -8.30 15.84 8.94
C ASN A 2 -7.88 15.38 7.53
N GLU A 3 -8.05 16.23 6.52
CA GLU A 3 -7.71 15.88 5.13
C GLU A 3 -6.22 15.58 4.95
N HIS A 4 -5.35 16.28 5.69
CA HIS A 4 -3.91 16.03 5.67
C HIS A 4 -3.57 14.63 6.20
N GLU A 5 -4.10 14.28 7.38
CA GLU A 5 -3.97 12.96 7.99
C GLU A 5 -4.51 11.86 7.05
N TYR A 6 -5.64 12.10 6.39
CA TYR A 6 -6.17 11.15 5.41
C TYR A 6 -5.22 10.93 4.22
N ARG A 7 -4.59 11.99 3.70
CA ARG A 7 -3.63 11.87 2.60
C ARG A 7 -2.37 11.13 3.03
N GLU A 8 -1.86 11.39 4.23
CA GLU A 8 -0.72 10.67 4.79
C GLU A 8 -1.04 9.17 4.99
N LEU A 9 -2.25 8.85 5.44
CA LEU A 9 -2.74 7.47 5.56
C LEU A 9 -2.75 6.75 4.21
N VAL A 10 -3.26 7.41 3.16
CA VAL A 10 -3.28 6.88 1.77
C VAL A 10 -1.86 6.62 1.26
N ILE A 11 -0.93 7.54 1.49
CA ILE A 11 0.48 7.39 1.06
C ILE A 11 1.16 6.24 1.82
N ALA A 12 0.95 6.14 3.13
CA ALA A 12 1.51 5.07 3.96
C ALA A 12 1.01 3.69 3.52
N LEU A 13 -0.30 3.55 3.31
CA LEU A 13 -0.92 2.33 2.80
C LEU A 13 -0.39 1.97 1.41
N GLY A 14 -0.26 2.94 0.50
CA GLY A 14 0.31 2.71 -0.83
C GLY A 14 1.74 2.15 -0.77
N ARG A 15 2.60 2.71 0.10
CA ARG A 15 3.98 2.22 0.29
C ARG A 15 4.01 0.80 0.84
N ILE A 16 3.10 0.47 1.76
CA ILE A 16 3.03 -0.87 2.37
C ILE A 16 2.51 -1.90 1.37
N LEU A 17 1.49 -1.55 0.60
CA LEU A 17 0.98 -2.38 -0.50
C LEU A 17 2.08 -2.62 -1.57
N ASP A 18 2.89 -1.60 -1.87
CA ASP A 18 4.09 -1.73 -2.73
C ASP A 18 5.18 -2.60 -2.13
N HIS A 19 5.41 -2.52 -0.82
CA HIS A 19 6.41 -3.31 -0.14
C HIS A 19 6.06 -4.81 -0.14
N TYR A 20 4.82 -5.14 0.21
CA TYR A 20 4.34 -6.52 0.27
C TYR A 20 3.95 -7.10 -1.11
N GLY A 21 3.92 -6.27 -2.16
CA GLY A 21 3.57 -6.72 -3.50
C GLY A 21 2.14 -7.26 -3.62
N VAL A 22 1.24 -6.82 -2.75
CA VAL A 22 -0.16 -7.28 -2.71
C VAL A 22 -0.85 -6.88 -4.02
N ASP A 23 -1.42 -7.86 -4.71
CA ASP A 23 -2.11 -7.69 -5.98
C ASP A 23 -3.48 -8.39 -5.97
N TYR A 24 -4.55 -7.60 -5.95
CA TYR A 24 -5.92 -8.09 -6.00
C TYR A 24 -6.25 -8.84 -7.31
N ARG A 25 -5.48 -8.61 -8.38
CA ARG A 25 -5.67 -9.29 -9.68
C ARG A 25 -5.13 -10.71 -9.67
N GLN A 26 -4.24 -11.02 -8.74
CA GLN A 26 -3.69 -12.36 -8.54
C GLN A 26 -4.55 -13.20 -7.60
N SER A 27 -5.44 -12.58 -6.82
CA SER A 27 -6.41 -13.33 -6.01
C SER A 27 -7.59 -13.80 -6.86
N THR A 28 -7.96 -15.07 -6.68
CA THR A 28 -9.24 -15.59 -7.17
C THR A 28 -10.39 -14.78 -6.58
N PRO A 29 -11.41 -14.38 -7.38
CA PRO A 29 -12.58 -13.73 -6.84
C PRO A 29 -13.27 -14.67 -5.83
N SER A 30 -13.42 -14.23 -4.59
CA SER A 30 -14.14 -14.95 -3.55
C SER A 30 -15.28 -14.07 -3.04
N TYR A 31 -16.46 -14.67 -2.93
CA TYR A 31 -17.63 -14.04 -2.32
C TYR A 31 -17.59 -14.10 -0.78
N ASP A 32 -16.70 -14.93 -0.21
CA ASP A 32 -16.65 -15.21 1.23
C ASP A 32 -15.59 -14.38 1.99
N TYR A 33 -14.96 -13.40 1.32
CA TYR A 33 -13.89 -12.57 1.90
C TYR A 33 -12.75 -13.37 2.58
N ASN A 34 -12.50 -14.58 2.07
CA ASN A 34 -11.50 -15.51 2.58
C ASN A 34 -10.37 -15.73 1.57
N THR A 35 -10.09 -14.72 0.73
CA THR A 35 -8.92 -14.79 -0.15
C THR A 35 -7.64 -14.50 0.63
N LEU A 36 -6.52 -14.97 0.07
CA LEU A 36 -5.19 -14.54 0.52
C LEU A 36 -5.09 -13.01 0.56
N TYR A 37 -5.69 -12.33 -0.42
CA TYR A 37 -5.74 -10.88 -0.51
C TYR A 37 -6.48 -10.24 0.68
N ASP A 38 -7.68 -10.74 1.02
CA ASP A 38 -8.43 -10.24 2.19
C ASP A 38 -7.63 -10.40 3.48
N HIS A 39 -6.94 -11.53 3.62
CA HIS A 39 -6.09 -11.80 4.77
C HIS A 39 -4.89 -10.84 4.84
N GLN A 40 -4.26 -10.55 3.70
CA GLN A 40 -3.16 -9.58 3.58
C GLN A 40 -3.65 -8.16 3.89
N CYS A 41 -4.81 -7.76 3.38
CA CYS A 41 -5.43 -6.47 3.69
C CYS A 41 -5.70 -6.33 5.18
N ARG A 42 -6.22 -7.36 5.85
CA ARG A 42 -6.43 -7.33 7.32
C ARG A 42 -5.13 -7.09 8.09
N ILE A 43 -4.06 -7.79 7.72
CA ILE A 43 -2.74 -7.64 8.36
C ILE A 43 -2.20 -6.21 8.15
N ILE A 44 -2.24 -5.72 6.91
CA ILE A 44 -1.77 -4.37 6.55
C ILE A 44 -2.55 -3.29 7.30
N LEU A 45 -3.88 -3.41 7.34
CA LEU A 45 -4.73 -2.45 8.07
C LEU A 45 -4.43 -2.45 9.56
N GLN A 46 -4.16 -3.62 10.15
CA GLN A 46 -3.78 -3.73 11.55
C GLN A 46 -2.42 -3.09 11.83
N GLU A 47 -1.42 -3.35 10.98
CA GLU A 47 -0.08 -2.77 11.11
C GLU A 47 -0.10 -1.24 10.97
N VAL A 48 -0.83 -0.72 9.99
CA VAL A 48 -1.01 0.73 9.80
C VAL A 48 -1.75 1.33 10.99
N ALA A 49 -2.82 0.69 11.48
CA ALA A 49 -3.56 1.20 12.62
C ALA A 49 -2.69 1.29 13.89
N LEU A 50 -1.82 0.30 14.13
CA LEU A 50 -0.88 0.31 15.25
C LEU A 50 0.17 1.41 15.08
N THR A 51 0.77 1.52 13.90
CA THR A 51 1.78 2.55 13.59
C THR A 51 1.17 3.96 13.71
N TRP A 52 -0.05 4.14 13.25
CA TRP A 52 -0.79 5.40 13.36
C TRP A 52 -1.08 5.77 14.80
N GLN A 53 -1.50 4.79 15.61
CA GLN A 53 -1.72 4.98 17.04
C GLN A 53 -0.43 5.38 17.77
N GLN A 54 0.71 4.80 17.39
CA GLN A 54 2.01 5.18 17.94
C GLN A 54 2.42 6.60 17.55
N HIS A 55 2.11 7.03 16.31
CA HIS A 55 2.52 8.34 15.80
C HIS A 55 1.63 9.49 16.27
N TYR A 56 0.31 9.32 16.20
CA TYR A 56 -0.67 10.39 16.51
C TYR A 56 -1.38 10.19 17.86
N GLY A 57 -1.11 9.11 18.58
CA GLY A 57 -1.72 8.82 19.88
C GLY A 57 -3.15 8.28 19.82
N TYR A 58 -3.73 8.11 18.62
CA TYR A 58 -5.07 7.56 18.45
C TYR A 58 -5.14 6.57 17.29
N ARG A 59 -6.05 5.60 17.40
CA ARG A 59 -6.28 4.60 16.36
C ARG A 59 -7.37 5.09 15.40
N PRO A 60 -7.12 5.18 14.09
CA PRO A 60 -8.15 5.53 13.13
C PRO A 60 -9.22 4.43 13.07
N SER A 61 -10.48 4.83 12.88
CA SER A 61 -11.60 3.90 12.81
C SER A 61 -11.55 3.04 11.53
N ALA A 62 -12.26 1.92 11.52
CA ALA A 62 -12.20 0.96 10.42
C ALA A 62 -12.61 1.58 9.06
N LEU A 63 -13.67 2.39 9.04
CA LEU A 63 -14.16 3.06 7.83
C LEU A 63 -13.09 3.91 7.10
N PRO A 64 -12.45 4.90 7.74
CA PRO A 64 -11.43 5.71 7.10
C PRO A 64 -10.20 4.91 6.67
N LEU A 65 -9.83 3.88 7.43
CA LEU A 65 -8.75 2.95 7.09
C LEU A 65 -9.02 2.19 5.79
N HIS A 66 -10.21 1.59 5.66
CA HIS A 66 -10.59 0.88 4.44
C HIS A 66 -10.72 1.84 3.26
N LYS A 67 -11.31 3.02 3.47
CA LYS A 67 -11.45 4.04 2.42
C LYS A 67 -10.07 4.51 1.91
N ALA A 68 -9.11 4.68 2.81
CA ALA A 68 -7.75 5.05 2.45
C ALA A 68 -7.02 3.90 1.73
N LEU A 69 -7.27 2.64 2.10
CA LEU A 69 -6.70 1.47 1.43
C LEU A 69 -7.20 1.39 -0.02
N PHE A 70 -8.51 1.51 -0.26
CA PHE A 70 -9.06 1.57 -1.61
C PHE A 70 -8.56 2.78 -2.41
N ALA A 71 -8.44 3.94 -1.77
CA ALA A 71 -7.88 5.12 -2.42
C ALA A 71 -6.40 4.91 -2.80
N ALA A 72 -5.63 4.28 -1.93
CA ALA A 72 -4.23 3.93 -2.19
C ALA A 72 -4.11 2.94 -3.35
N GLU A 73 -4.96 1.91 -3.37
CA GLU A 73 -5.05 0.95 -4.47
C GLU A 73 -5.45 1.60 -5.79
N HIS A 74 -6.43 2.51 -5.76
CA HIS A 74 -6.89 3.21 -6.95
C HIS A 74 -5.85 4.19 -7.51
N GLN A 75 -5.12 4.89 -6.63
CA GLN A 75 -3.99 5.76 -7.01
C GLN A 75 -2.77 4.98 -7.48
N ARG A 76 -2.69 3.70 -7.11
CA ARG A 76 -1.58 2.82 -7.48
C ARG A 76 -1.60 2.58 -8.99
N ARG A 77 -0.77 3.32 -9.72
CA ARG A 77 -0.34 2.89 -11.05
C ARG A 77 0.47 1.61 -10.84
N PHE A 78 -0.17 0.48 -11.11
CA PHE A 78 0.40 -0.85 -10.99
C PHE A 78 1.81 -0.88 -11.61
N SER A 79 2.83 -0.72 -10.76
CA SER A 79 4.23 -0.65 -11.17
C SER A 79 4.78 -2.02 -10.83
N PRO A 80 4.82 -2.94 -11.80
CA PRO A 80 5.15 -4.30 -11.48
C PRO A 80 6.57 -4.35 -10.90
N PRO A 81 6.86 -5.31 -9.99
CA PRO A 81 8.10 -5.32 -9.19
C PRO A 81 9.39 -5.32 -10.02
N TRP A 82 9.33 -5.75 -11.29
CA TRP A 82 10.43 -5.67 -12.24
C TRP A 82 10.79 -4.24 -12.68
N TYR A 83 9.86 -3.29 -12.57
CA TYR A 83 10.08 -1.88 -12.94
C TYR A 83 11.10 -1.18 -12.02
N ARG A 84 11.10 -1.47 -10.71
CA ARG A 84 12.13 -0.96 -9.79
C ARG A 84 13.53 -1.49 -10.13
N ARG A 85 13.64 -2.77 -10.49
CA ARG A 85 14.89 -3.38 -10.96
C ARG A 85 15.39 -2.73 -12.26
N TRP A 86 14.50 -2.47 -13.21
CA TRP A 86 14.82 -1.79 -14.46
C TRP A 86 15.27 -0.34 -14.25
N TRP A 87 14.63 0.42 -13.35
CA TRP A 87 15.03 1.79 -13.04
C TRP A 87 16.44 1.84 -12.43
N HIS A 88 16.74 0.97 -11.46
CA HIS A 88 18.10 0.90 -10.91
C HIS A 88 19.15 0.57 -11.98
N TRP A 89 18.82 -0.31 -12.92
CA TRP A 89 19.72 -0.69 -14.00
C TRP A 89 19.93 0.45 -15.03
N LEU A 90 18.87 1.19 -15.36
CA LEU A 90 18.93 2.37 -16.24
C LEU A 90 19.69 3.54 -15.60
N CYS A 91 19.51 3.80 -14.30
CA CYS A 91 20.30 4.79 -13.56
C CYS A 91 21.78 4.46 -13.55
N ARG A 92 22.14 3.18 -13.33
CA ARG A 92 23.55 2.76 -13.26
C ARG A 92 24.27 2.96 -14.60
N ARG A 93 23.59 2.70 -15.72
CA ARG A 93 24.15 2.88 -17.07
C ARG A 93 24.42 4.32 -17.49
N ARG A 94 23.82 5.32 -16.83
CA ARG A 94 24.09 6.73 -17.13
C ARG A 94 25.37 7.25 -16.47
N HIS A 95 25.89 6.57 -15.45
CA HIS A 95 27.09 7.02 -14.73
C HIS A 95 28.40 6.53 -15.37
N ASP A 96 28.37 5.49 -16.20
CA ASP A 96 29.53 4.91 -16.89
C ASP A 96 29.83 5.55 -18.28
N ARG A 97 29.19 6.69 -18.60
CA ARG A 97 29.38 7.40 -19.89
C ARG A 97 29.77 8.87 -19.73
N SER A 98 30.48 9.22 -18.66
CA SER A 98 31.09 10.56 -18.50
C SER A 98 32.58 10.43 -18.21
#